data_AF-F6FI72-F1
#
_entry.id   AF-F6FI72-F1
#
_cell.length_a   1.000
_cell.length_b   1.000
_cell.length_c   1.000
_cell.angle_alpha   90.00
_cell.angle_beta   90.00
_cell.angle_gamma   90.00
#
_symmetry.space_group_name_H-M   'P 1'
#
loop_
_entity.id
_entity.type
_entity.pdbx_description
1 polymer ?
#
loop_
_entity_poly.entity_id
_entity_poly.type
_entity_poly.pdbx_seq_one_letter_code
_entity_poly.pdbx_strand_id
1 'polypeptide(L)'
;MAIKPEVLIPSTLVAGGIPVGGYFAYQHVYSDRSLLSRLKSELKESPHKKILSKEDEEWSKWKIVYEKDTKNQISGVEAKDISNWCDSQLKGSDSKNYENVSKWCVINTRSLRQEAEASGRNLISVEGSDSSAWENAWEYYNQNKSGMEIKDSKLSATSSTKQVEGPKLKEWCKGILDKKMYENI
;
A
#
# COMPACT_ATOMS: atom_id res chain seq x y z
N MET A 1 31.00 13.65 -61.41
CA MET A 1 31.42 15.05 -61.18
C MET A 1 30.17 15.86 -60.89
N ALA A 2 29.89 16.12 -59.62
CA ALA A 2 28.93 17.09 -59.10
C ALA A 2 29.28 17.26 -57.62
N ILE A 3 29.28 18.51 -57.17
CA ILE A 3 30.09 19.04 -56.09
C ILE A 3 29.17 19.19 -54.86
N LYS A 4 29.67 18.81 -53.68
CA LYS A 4 29.04 19.14 -52.38
C LYS A 4 28.91 20.66 -52.21
N PRO A 5 27.93 21.11 -51.41
CA PRO A 5 28.20 22.14 -50.44
C PRO A 5 28.10 21.55 -49.03
N GLU A 6 29.23 21.62 -48.31
CA GLU A 6 29.22 21.66 -46.85
C GLU A 6 28.51 22.94 -46.41
N VAL A 7 27.64 22.85 -45.42
CA VAL A 7 27.12 24.01 -44.70
C VAL A 7 27.61 23.90 -43.25
N LEU A 8 28.46 24.85 -42.89
CA LEU A 8 28.98 25.13 -41.56
C LEU A 8 27.92 25.87 -40.71
N ILE A 9 27.60 25.26 -39.56
CA ILE A 9 27.36 25.78 -38.19
C ILE A 9 26.75 27.20 -38.01
N PRO A 10 25.80 27.36 -37.06
CA PRO A 10 26.16 28.16 -35.89
C PRO A 10 25.83 27.51 -34.55
N SER A 11 26.83 27.49 -33.68
CA SER A 11 26.71 27.30 -32.25
C SER A 11 25.85 28.43 -31.69
N THR A 12 24.64 28.12 -31.26
CA THR A 12 23.86 29.01 -30.38
C THR A 12 23.65 28.29 -29.05
N LEU A 13 24.49 28.67 -28.08
CA LEU A 13 24.13 28.70 -26.67
C LEU A 13 22.77 29.38 -26.54
N VAL A 14 21.72 28.60 -26.30
CA VAL A 14 20.48 29.11 -25.70
C VAL A 14 20.52 28.75 -24.23
N ALA A 15 21.00 29.72 -23.46
CA ALA A 15 20.64 29.87 -22.07
C ALA A 15 19.12 30.15 -21.97
N GLY A 16 18.43 29.48 -21.05
CA GLY A 16 17.18 29.99 -20.47
C GLY A 16 15.96 29.07 -20.55
N GLY A 17 15.59 28.52 -19.38
CA GLY A 17 14.26 27.96 -19.04
C GLY A 17 14.18 26.44 -19.23
N ILE A 18 13.85 25.60 -18.24
CA ILE A 18 13.06 25.77 -17.01
C ILE A 18 13.64 24.80 -15.95
N PRO A 19 13.80 25.17 -14.67
CA PRO A 19 14.16 24.24 -13.61
C PRO A 19 12.93 23.40 -13.24
N VAL A 20 12.59 22.40 -14.06
CA VAL A 20 11.55 21.43 -13.73
C VAL A 20 12.20 20.32 -12.88
N GLY A 21 12.13 20.51 -11.56
CA GLY A 21 12.20 19.43 -10.59
C GLY A 21 13.61 19.00 -10.16
N GLY A 22 14.13 19.63 -9.10
CA GLY A 22 15.32 19.18 -8.37
C GLY A 22 15.24 17.76 -7.78
N TYR A 23 14.10 17.07 -7.92
CA TYR A 23 13.93 15.68 -7.52
C TYR A 23 14.67 14.69 -8.45
N PHE A 24 14.72 14.96 -9.76
CA PHE A 24 15.37 14.03 -10.72
C PHE A 24 16.90 14.15 -10.72
N ALA A 25 17.44 15.35 -10.52
CA ALA A 25 18.89 15.55 -10.45
C ALA A 25 19.50 15.01 -9.15
N TYR A 26 18.79 15.08 -8.02
CA TYR A 26 19.25 14.49 -6.75
C TYR A 26 19.29 12.96 -6.80
N GLN A 27 18.36 12.33 -7.53
CA GLN A 27 18.37 10.87 -7.69
C GLN A 27 19.62 10.37 -8.41
N HIS A 28 20.17 11.07 -9.41
CA HIS A 28 21.25 10.51 -10.23
C HIS A 28 22.62 10.46 -9.53
N VAL A 29 22.83 11.23 -8.45
CA VAL A 29 24.13 11.31 -7.76
C VAL A 29 24.19 10.45 -6.49
N TYR A 30 23.04 10.01 -5.94
CA TYR A 30 22.96 9.21 -4.71
C TYR A 30 22.30 7.82 -4.88
N SER A 31 22.03 7.37 -6.12
CA SER A 31 21.03 6.32 -6.40
C SER A 31 21.45 4.87 -6.23
N ASP A 32 22.72 4.45 -6.29
CA ASP A 32 22.98 3.01 -6.43
C ASP A 32 23.04 2.20 -5.13
N ARG A 33 23.00 2.85 -3.95
CA ARG A 33 23.09 2.13 -2.65
C ARG A 33 22.05 2.52 -1.59
N SER A 34 21.06 3.35 -1.92
CA SER A 34 20.02 3.72 -0.95
C SER A 34 18.95 2.63 -0.80
N LEU A 35 18.27 2.59 0.34
CA LEU A 35 17.13 1.69 0.52
C LEU A 35 16.01 2.01 -0.48
N LEU A 36 15.86 3.29 -0.85
CA LEU A 36 14.91 3.73 -1.87
C LEU A 36 15.17 3.06 -3.24
N SER A 37 16.41 3.04 -3.71
CA SER A 37 16.69 2.44 -5.03
C SER A 37 16.53 0.94 -5.03
N ARG A 38 16.93 0.28 -3.94
CA ARG A 38 16.67 -1.15 -3.74
C ARG A 38 15.17 -1.44 -3.79
N LEU A 39 14.35 -0.70 -3.03
CA LEU A 39 12.90 -0.87 -3.05
C LEU A 39 12.28 -0.59 -4.41
N LYS A 40 12.71 0.47 -5.12
CA LYS A 40 12.23 0.76 -6.47
C LYS A 40 12.53 -0.39 -7.45
N SER A 41 13.71 -1.01 -7.33
CA SER A 41 14.10 -2.16 -8.15
C SER A 41 13.21 -3.38 -7.85
N GLU A 42 13.05 -3.72 -6.57
CA GLU A 42 12.26 -4.89 -6.16
C GLU A 42 10.76 -4.73 -6.45
N LEU A 43 10.23 -3.52 -6.38
CA LEU A 43 8.81 -3.23 -6.61
C LEU A 43 8.45 -2.96 -8.08
N LYS A 44 9.41 -3.02 -9.00
CA LYS A 44 9.21 -2.68 -10.42
C LYS A 44 8.08 -3.49 -11.08
N GLU A 45 7.97 -4.77 -10.70
CA GLU A 45 6.94 -5.68 -11.21
C GLU A 45 5.66 -5.67 -10.36
N SER A 46 5.58 -4.79 -9.36
CA SER A 46 4.46 -4.68 -8.41
C SER A 46 3.85 -3.27 -8.44
N PRO A 47 3.14 -2.90 -9.52
CA PRO A 47 2.60 -1.54 -9.69
C PRO A 47 1.54 -1.15 -8.63
N HIS A 48 1.01 -2.13 -7.90
CA HIS A 48 0.11 -1.94 -6.77
C HIS A 48 0.83 -1.61 -5.46
N LYS A 49 2.16 -1.67 -5.41
CA LYS A 49 2.96 -1.27 -4.26
C LYS A 49 3.46 0.15 -4.48
N LYS A 50 3.15 1.03 -3.53
CA LYS A 50 3.60 2.44 -3.56
C LYS A 50 4.57 2.66 -2.41
N ILE A 51 5.76 3.17 -2.70
CA ILE A 51 6.67 3.72 -1.69
C ILE A 51 6.14 5.10 -1.31
N LEU A 52 5.84 5.31 -0.03
CA LEU A 52 5.29 6.56 0.46
C LEU A 52 6.36 7.65 0.55
N SER A 53 6.05 8.82 0.02
CA SER A 53 6.73 10.09 0.28
C SER A 53 6.11 10.75 1.52
N LYS A 54 6.82 11.66 2.17
CA LYS A 54 6.35 12.30 3.43
C LYS A 54 5.02 13.06 3.26
N GLU A 55 4.80 13.61 2.07
CA GLU A 55 3.65 14.45 1.72
C GLU A 55 2.44 13.66 1.22
N ASP A 56 2.56 12.33 1.10
CA ASP A 56 1.49 11.47 0.61
C ASP A 56 0.27 11.49 1.55
N GLU A 57 -0.93 11.69 0.98
CA GLU A 57 -2.19 11.76 1.73
C GLU A 57 -2.53 10.44 2.45
N GLU A 58 -2.02 9.31 1.96
CA GLU A 58 -2.24 7.99 2.52
C GLU A 58 -1.71 7.86 3.95
N TRP A 59 -0.75 8.69 4.36
CA TRP A 59 -0.26 8.72 5.74
C TRP A 59 -1.37 8.96 6.76
N SER A 60 -2.40 9.73 6.42
CA SER A 60 -3.54 9.98 7.31
C SER A 60 -4.23 8.69 7.77
N LYS A 61 -4.33 7.70 6.86
CA LYS A 61 -4.92 6.38 7.14
C LYS A 61 -3.89 5.38 7.64
N TRP A 62 -2.70 5.38 7.03
CA TRP A 62 -1.66 4.40 7.33
C TRP A 62 -1.07 4.56 8.74
N LYS A 63 -1.02 5.79 9.26
CA LYS A 63 -0.62 6.05 10.66
C LYS A 63 -1.52 5.34 11.67
N ILE A 64 -2.83 5.23 11.40
CA ILE A 64 -3.78 4.51 12.25
C ILE A 64 -3.46 3.01 12.25
N VAL A 65 -3.08 2.46 11.10
CA VAL A 65 -2.68 1.04 11.00
C VAL A 65 -1.39 0.79 11.78
N TYR A 66 -0.40 1.68 11.64
CA TYR A 66 0.84 1.63 12.40
C TYR A 66 0.61 1.72 13.92
N GLU A 67 -0.28 2.61 14.36
CA GLU A 67 -0.63 2.79 15.76
C GLU A 67 -1.27 1.54 16.38
N LYS A 68 -2.11 0.84 15.61
CA LYS A 68 -2.80 -0.38 16.07
C LYS A 68 -1.90 -1.62 16.09
N ASP A 69 -0.85 -1.67 15.29
CA ASP A 69 0.07 -2.81 15.22
C ASP A 69 1.17 -2.74 16.30
N THR A 70 0.76 -2.83 17.57
CA THR A 70 1.65 -2.70 18.73
C THR A 70 2.78 -3.75 18.78
N LYS A 71 2.65 -4.85 18.04
CA LYS A 71 3.66 -5.92 17.98
C LYS A 71 4.80 -5.60 17.03
N ASN A 72 4.55 -4.79 16.00
CA ASN A 72 5.50 -4.54 14.93
C ASN A 72 5.90 -3.06 14.80
N GLN A 73 5.58 -2.25 15.81
CA GLN A 73 6.04 -0.87 15.88
C GLN A 73 7.56 -0.80 15.95
N ILE A 74 8.12 0.21 15.29
CA ILE A 74 9.54 0.48 15.32
C ILE A 74 9.84 1.16 16.66
N SER A 75 10.82 0.61 17.39
CA SER A 75 11.22 1.14 18.69
C SER A 75 11.58 2.62 18.60
N GLY A 76 10.91 3.45 19.40
CA GLY A 76 11.15 4.90 19.47
C GLY A 76 10.54 5.72 18.33
N VAL A 77 9.72 5.12 17.46
CA VAL A 77 9.02 5.83 16.38
C VAL A 77 7.52 5.82 16.64
N GLU A 78 6.96 6.98 16.96
CA GLU A 78 5.53 7.17 17.13
C GLU A 78 4.80 7.29 15.79
N ALA A 79 3.49 7.04 15.78
CA ALA A 79 2.66 7.14 14.58
C ALA A 79 2.71 8.54 13.93
N LYS A 80 2.88 9.61 14.71
CA LYS A 80 3.00 10.96 14.16
C LYS A 80 4.30 11.15 13.36
N ASP A 81 5.36 10.43 13.73
CA ASP A 81 6.73 10.60 13.22
C ASP A 81 7.10 9.60 12.13
N ILE A 82 6.32 8.53 11.94
CA ILE A 82 6.62 7.45 10.97
C ILE A 82 6.87 7.95 9.54
N SER A 83 6.17 9.00 9.10
CA SER A 83 6.36 9.59 7.77
C SER A 83 7.71 10.28 7.63
N ASN A 84 8.17 10.97 8.68
CA ASN A 84 9.50 11.58 8.73
C ASN A 84 10.59 10.51 8.81
N TRP A 85 10.33 9.46 9.61
CA TRP A 85 11.25 8.33 9.74
C TRP A 85 11.45 7.65 8.39
N CYS A 86 10.38 7.34 7.66
CA CYS A 86 10.45 6.72 6.34
C CYS A 86 11.25 7.56 5.34
N ASP A 87 10.98 8.86 5.24
CA ASP A 87 11.73 9.76 4.34
C ASP A 87 13.24 9.77 4.64
N SER A 88 13.59 9.77 5.93
CA SER A 88 14.99 9.71 6.37
C SER A 88 15.64 8.36 6.03
N GLN A 89 14.98 7.24 6.35
CA GLN A 89 15.54 5.91 6.13
C GLN A 89 15.67 5.55 4.65
N LEU A 90 14.70 5.96 3.82
CA LEU A 90 14.73 5.71 2.37
C LEU A 90 15.95 6.35 1.70
N LYS A 91 16.38 7.52 2.18
CA LYS A 91 17.59 8.21 1.69
C LYS A 91 18.89 7.55 2.17
N GLY A 92 18.83 6.81 3.28
CA GLY A 92 19.95 6.08 3.85
C GLY A 92 20.27 4.77 3.12
N SER A 93 21.33 4.09 3.59
CA SER A 93 21.80 2.79 3.09
C SER A 93 21.85 1.71 4.18
N ASP A 94 21.30 1.99 5.37
CA ASP A 94 21.34 1.06 6.49
C ASP A 94 20.41 -0.14 6.25
N SER A 95 21.00 -1.23 5.78
CA SER A 95 20.30 -2.49 5.52
C SER A 95 19.57 -3.06 6.75
N LYS A 96 19.95 -2.70 7.98
CA LYS A 96 19.27 -3.19 9.20
C LYS A 96 17.82 -2.72 9.29
N ASN A 97 17.53 -1.54 8.72
CA ASN A 97 16.19 -0.98 8.70
C ASN A 97 15.38 -1.43 7.48
N TYR A 98 15.96 -2.20 6.56
CA TYR A 98 15.32 -2.56 5.30
C TYR A 98 13.97 -3.27 5.50
N GLU A 99 13.86 -4.18 6.47
CA GLU A 99 12.59 -4.86 6.78
C GLU A 99 11.53 -3.87 7.26
N ASN A 100 11.88 -2.98 8.19
CA ASN A 100 10.99 -1.95 8.70
C ASN A 100 10.58 -0.96 7.59
N VAL A 101 11.51 -0.57 6.72
CA VAL A 101 11.21 0.34 5.59
C VAL A 101 10.29 -0.35 4.59
N SER A 102 10.55 -1.61 4.25
CA SER A 102 9.71 -2.40 3.35
C SER A 102 8.29 -2.58 3.90
N LYS A 103 8.17 -2.73 5.21
CA LYS A 103 6.87 -2.90 5.88
C LYS A 103 6.09 -1.60 6.04
N TRP A 104 6.74 -0.53 6.46
CA TRP A 104 6.07 0.69 6.92
C TRP A 104 6.13 1.85 5.94
N CYS A 105 7.10 1.86 5.02
CA CYS A 105 7.24 2.90 4.00
C CYS A 105 6.69 2.48 2.64
N VAL A 106 6.15 1.26 2.53
CA VAL A 106 5.51 0.75 1.31
C VAL A 106 4.10 0.31 1.64
N ILE A 107 3.13 0.77 0.85
CA ILE A 107 1.73 0.39 0.97
C ILE A 107 1.26 -0.45 -0.22
N ASN A 108 0.25 -1.28 0.00
CA ASN A 108 -0.50 -1.93 -1.08
C ASN A 108 -1.74 -1.10 -1.42
N THR A 109 -1.81 -0.57 -2.64
CA THR A 109 -2.90 0.27 -3.15
C THR A 109 -4.06 -0.53 -3.71
N ARG A 110 -3.99 -1.86 -3.70
CA ARG A 110 -5.15 -2.72 -3.99
C ARG A 110 -6.21 -2.57 -2.91
N SER A 111 -7.47 -2.70 -3.32
CA SER A 111 -8.54 -3.00 -2.39
C SER A 111 -8.46 -4.44 -1.91
N LEU A 112 -9.16 -4.77 -0.82
CA LEU A 112 -9.28 -6.16 -0.36
C LEU A 112 -9.80 -7.08 -1.46
N ARG A 113 -10.78 -6.61 -2.25
CA ARG A 113 -11.29 -7.31 -3.44
C ARG A 113 -10.18 -7.62 -4.43
N GLN A 114 -9.44 -6.60 -4.87
CA GLN A 114 -8.39 -6.74 -5.86
C GLN A 114 -7.26 -7.67 -5.37
N GLU A 115 -6.90 -7.61 -4.09
CA GLU A 115 -5.89 -8.49 -3.52
C GLU A 115 -6.36 -9.95 -3.43
N ALA A 116 -7.62 -10.18 -3.05
CA ALA A 116 -8.20 -11.51 -2.99
C ALA A 116 -8.24 -12.16 -4.39
N GLU A 117 -8.70 -11.42 -5.39
CA GLU A 117 -8.75 -11.87 -6.80
C GLU A 117 -7.35 -12.15 -7.35
N ALA A 118 -6.38 -11.26 -7.08
CA ALA A 118 -4.98 -11.47 -7.48
C ALA A 118 -4.35 -12.70 -6.79
N SER A 119 -4.87 -13.11 -5.64
CA SER A 119 -4.47 -14.33 -4.92
C SER A 119 -5.23 -15.59 -5.37
N GLY A 120 -6.03 -15.50 -6.44
CA GLY A 120 -6.82 -16.61 -6.97
C GLY A 120 -8.03 -17.00 -6.10
N ARG A 121 -8.48 -16.12 -5.21
CA ARG A 121 -9.66 -16.37 -4.36
C ARG A 121 -10.92 -15.92 -5.06
N ASN A 122 -11.95 -16.76 -5.01
CA ASN A 122 -13.30 -16.39 -5.44
C ASN A 122 -14.08 -15.79 -4.27
N LEU A 123 -14.60 -14.59 -4.45
CA LEU A 123 -15.41 -13.91 -3.44
C LEU A 123 -16.85 -14.40 -3.49
N ILE A 124 -17.44 -14.61 -2.31
CA ILE A 124 -18.89 -14.80 -2.21
C ILE A 124 -19.54 -13.47 -2.62
N SER A 125 -20.54 -13.54 -3.50
CA SER A 125 -21.22 -12.33 -3.97
C SER A 125 -21.87 -11.59 -2.80
N VAL A 126 -21.54 -10.31 -2.66
CA VAL A 126 -22.24 -9.38 -1.76
C VAL A 126 -23.52 -8.82 -2.40
N GLU A 127 -23.75 -9.08 -3.68
CA GLU A 127 -24.95 -8.69 -4.41
C GLU A 127 -25.90 -9.90 -4.58
N GLY A 128 -27.21 -9.66 -4.51
CA GLY A 128 -28.24 -10.71 -4.63
C GLY A 128 -28.70 -11.32 -3.29
N SER A 129 -29.53 -12.35 -3.35
CA SER A 129 -30.25 -12.93 -2.19
C SER A 129 -29.68 -14.26 -1.68
N ASP A 130 -28.45 -14.62 -2.06
CA ASP A 130 -27.86 -15.90 -1.66
C ASP A 130 -27.45 -15.90 -0.18
N SER A 131 -28.43 -16.11 0.71
CA SER A 131 -28.23 -16.12 2.16
C SER A 131 -27.45 -17.36 2.62
N SER A 132 -27.62 -18.50 1.94
CA SER A 132 -27.02 -19.78 2.33
C SER A 132 -25.49 -19.75 2.23
N ALA A 133 -24.92 -19.10 1.21
CA ALA A 133 -23.47 -18.95 1.09
C ALA A 133 -22.86 -18.16 2.27
N TRP A 134 -23.51 -17.08 2.69
CA TRP A 134 -23.05 -16.23 3.79
C TRP A 134 -23.28 -16.85 5.16
N GLU A 135 -24.36 -17.61 5.32
CA GLU A 135 -24.60 -18.45 6.50
C GLU A 135 -23.48 -19.49 6.69
N ASN A 136 -23.09 -20.20 5.63
CA ASN A 136 -21.99 -21.17 5.67
C ASN A 136 -20.65 -20.49 5.92
N ALA A 137 -20.41 -19.31 5.33
CA ALA A 137 -19.22 -18.51 5.58
C ALA A 137 -19.10 -18.10 7.05
N TRP A 138 -20.22 -17.72 7.68
CA TRP A 138 -20.26 -17.43 9.10
C TRP A 138 -19.95 -18.67 9.95
N GLU A 139 -20.54 -19.83 9.65
CA GLU A 139 -20.23 -21.07 10.38
C GLU A 139 -18.75 -21.41 10.32
N TYR A 140 -18.18 -21.35 9.11
CA TYR A 140 -16.75 -21.58 8.91
C TYR A 140 -15.90 -20.58 9.70
N TYR A 141 -16.19 -19.28 9.59
CA TYR A 141 -15.47 -18.25 10.34
C TYR A 141 -15.59 -18.49 11.85
N ASN A 142 -16.81 -18.70 12.37
CA ASN A 142 -17.04 -18.84 13.81
C ASN A 142 -16.31 -20.05 14.42
N GLN A 143 -16.12 -21.12 13.65
CA GLN A 143 -15.34 -22.30 14.05
C GLN A 143 -13.82 -22.10 13.95
N ASN A 144 -13.35 -21.23 13.06
CA ASN A 144 -11.92 -21.10 12.70
C ASN A 144 -11.29 -19.75 13.08
N LYS A 145 -12.04 -18.81 13.68
CA LYS A 145 -11.62 -17.43 13.95
C LYS A 145 -10.52 -17.24 14.99
N SER A 146 -9.93 -18.29 15.56
CA SER A 146 -8.96 -18.19 16.66
C SER A 146 -7.81 -17.24 16.31
N GLY A 147 -7.73 -16.07 16.97
CA GLY A 147 -6.73 -15.04 16.72
C GLY A 147 -6.98 -14.16 15.48
N MET A 148 -8.12 -14.35 14.81
CA MET A 148 -8.60 -13.62 13.63
C MET A 148 -9.99 -13.03 13.88
N GLU A 149 -10.31 -12.70 15.14
CA GLU A 149 -11.63 -12.20 15.50
C GLU A 149 -11.88 -10.81 14.89
N ILE A 150 -12.98 -10.72 14.14
CA ILE A 150 -13.53 -9.46 13.66
C ILE A 150 -14.02 -8.67 14.87
N LYS A 151 -13.32 -7.58 15.18
CA LYS A 151 -13.66 -6.64 16.25
C LYS A 151 -14.53 -5.50 15.71
N ASP A 152 -15.69 -5.86 15.18
CA ASP A 152 -16.69 -4.91 14.69
C ASP A 152 -17.97 -5.02 15.53
N SER A 153 -18.46 -3.89 16.05
CA SER A 153 -19.64 -3.86 16.91
C SER A 153 -20.92 -4.28 16.20
N LYS A 154 -20.97 -4.22 14.86
CA LYS A 154 -22.09 -4.71 14.05
C LYS A 154 -22.11 -6.23 13.92
N LEU A 155 -20.96 -6.88 14.08
CA LEU A 155 -20.79 -8.33 14.17
C LEU A 155 -20.67 -8.75 15.63
N SER A 156 -21.64 -8.35 16.45
CA SER A 156 -21.65 -8.70 17.86
C SER A 156 -21.99 -10.18 18.03
N ALA A 157 -21.13 -10.91 18.76
CA ALA A 157 -21.27 -12.32 19.12
C ALA A 157 -22.47 -12.65 20.05
N THR A 158 -23.49 -11.80 20.09
CA THR A 158 -24.69 -11.96 20.91
C THR A 158 -25.69 -12.95 20.33
N SER A 159 -25.62 -13.22 19.02
CA SER A 159 -26.37 -14.32 18.41
C SER A 159 -25.41 -15.30 17.75
N SER A 160 -25.53 -16.59 18.07
CA SER A 160 -24.69 -17.64 17.51
C SER A 160 -25.28 -18.27 16.25
N THR A 161 -26.46 -17.81 15.81
CA THR A 161 -27.19 -18.44 14.70
C THR A 161 -26.74 -17.88 13.36
N LYS A 162 -26.38 -18.78 12.44
CA LYS A 162 -25.93 -18.44 11.09
C LYS A 162 -26.93 -17.57 10.32
N GLN A 163 -28.22 -17.76 10.55
CA GLN A 163 -29.29 -17.04 9.86
C GLN A 163 -29.31 -15.55 10.19
N VAL A 164 -28.81 -15.17 11.37
CA VAL A 164 -28.73 -13.77 11.80
C VAL A 164 -27.36 -13.17 11.48
N GLU A 165 -26.29 -13.92 11.72
CA GLU A 165 -24.93 -13.40 11.57
C GLU A 165 -24.38 -13.49 10.14
N GLY A 166 -24.85 -14.43 9.32
CA GLY A 166 -24.50 -14.52 7.90
C GLY A 166 -24.83 -13.23 7.12
N PRO A 167 -26.07 -12.71 7.20
CA PRO A 167 -26.42 -11.43 6.59
C PRO A 167 -25.61 -10.24 7.14
N LYS A 168 -25.29 -10.22 8.44
CA LYS A 168 -24.43 -9.18 9.02
C LYS A 168 -23.00 -9.28 8.50
N LEU A 169 -22.48 -10.49 8.33
CA LEU A 169 -21.15 -10.73 7.77
C LEU A 169 -21.09 -10.26 6.32
N LYS A 170 -22.14 -10.50 5.54
CA LYS A 170 -22.28 -9.97 4.19
C LYS A 170 -22.21 -8.45 4.16
N GLU A 171 -23.02 -7.78 4.97
CA GLU A 171 -23.05 -6.30 5.06
C GLU A 171 -21.70 -5.73 5.50
N TRP A 172 -21.06 -6.37 6.48
CA TRP A 172 -19.72 -6.00 6.91
C TRP A 172 -18.70 -6.16 5.79
N CYS A 173 -18.68 -7.30 5.09
CA CYS A 173 -17.81 -7.52 3.94
C CYS A 173 -18.06 -6.49 2.83
N LYS A 174 -19.32 -6.18 2.52
CA LYS A 174 -19.68 -5.16 1.53
C LYS A 174 -19.08 -3.79 1.87
N GLY A 175 -19.06 -3.42 3.16
CA GLY A 175 -18.49 -2.16 3.63
C GLY A 175 -16.96 -2.07 3.60
N ILE A 176 -16.24 -3.19 3.43
CA ILE A 176 -14.77 -3.22 3.51
C ILE A 176 -14.09 -3.66 2.21
N LEU A 177 -14.78 -4.39 1.32
CA LEU A 177 -14.17 -5.00 0.13
C LEU A 177 -13.43 -4.00 -0.77
N ASP A 178 -13.94 -2.78 -0.84
CA ASP A 178 -13.38 -1.72 -1.69
C ASP A 178 -12.40 -0.80 -0.95
N LYS A 179 -12.25 -0.96 0.39
CA LYS A 179 -11.21 -0.28 1.16
C LYS A 179 -9.83 -0.74 0.68
N LYS A 180 -8.88 0.19 0.58
CA LYS A 180 -7.49 -0.14 0.26
C LYS A 180 -6.81 -0.85 1.44
N MET A 181 -5.81 -1.68 1.15
CA MET A 181 -5.13 -2.45 2.19
C MET A 181 -4.37 -1.61 3.22
N TYR A 182 -4.08 -0.34 2.91
CA TYR A 182 -3.49 0.60 3.87
C TYR A 182 -4.53 1.36 4.71
N GLU A 183 -5.81 1.08 4.52
CA GLU A 183 -6.88 1.68 5.30
C GLU A 183 -7.22 0.80 6.48
N ASN A 184 -7.58 1.42 7.60
CA ASN A 184 -8.09 0.68 8.72
C ASN A 184 -9.44 0.03 8.38
N ILE A 185 -9.50 -1.29 8.57
CA ILE A 185 -10.72 -2.10 8.47
C ILE A 185 -11.60 -1.84 9.67
#